data_AF-A0A382QXE0-F1
#
_entry.id   AF-A0A382QXE0-F1
#
_cell.length_a   1.000
_cell.length_b   1.000
_cell.length_c   1.000
_cell.angle_alpha   90.00
_cell.angle_beta   90.00
_cell.angle_gamma   90.00
#
_symmetry.space_group_name_H-M   'P 1'
#
loop_
_entity.id
_entity.type
_entity.pdbx_description
1 polymer ?
#
loop_
_entity_poly.entity_id
_entity_poly.type
_entity_poly.pdbx_seq_one_letter_code
_entity_poly.pdbx_strand_id
1 'polypeptide(L)' 'MKPFFTIFPIWMISLCGSSKPNMVVVLVDDHAFEAISAYGTYLKDFSKTPT' A
#
# COMPACT_ATOMS: atom_id res chain seq x y z
N MET A 1 2.41 41.21 17.28
CA MET A 1 1.83 40.46 16.14
C MET A 1 2.90 39.72 15.34
N LYS A 2 3.79 38.94 15.99
CA LYS A 2 4.95 38.27 15.34
C LYS A 2 5.13 36.77 15.64
N PRO A 3 4.50 36.13 16.65
CA PRO A 3 4.76 34.71 16.89
C PRO A 3 3.95 33.78 15.99
N PHE A 4 2.84 34.25 15.39
CA PHE A 4 1.96 33.39 14.59
C PHE A 4 2.58 33.01 13.22
N PHE A 5 3.40 33.89 12.65
CA PHE A 5 3.96 33.71 11.30
C PHE A 5 5.17 32.75 11.29
N THR A 6 5.80 32.51 12.44
CA THR A 6 7.00 31.65 12.54
C THR A 6 6.67 30.19 12.90
N ILE A 7 5.51 29.89 13.48
CA ILE A 7 5.12 28.53 13.89
C ILE A 7 4.52 27.74 12.71
N PHE A 8 3.82 28.44 11.81
CA PHE A 8 3.19 27.86 10.62
C PHE A 8 4.16 27.13 9.66
N PRO A 9 5.34 27.70 9.29
CA PRO A 9 6.27 26.99 8.39
C PRO A 9 6.97 25.80 9.06
N ILE A 10 7.17 25.82 10.38
CA ILE A 10 7.79 24.72 11.13
C ILE A 10 6.90 23.47 11.14
N TRP A 11 5.58 23.67 11.25
CA TRP A 11 4.60 22.58 11.19
C TRP A 11 4.52 21.94 9.79
N MET A 12 4.65 22.73 8.73
CA MET A 12 4.66 22.25 7.33
C MET A 12 5.90 21.41 6.99
N ILE A 13 7.07 21.72 7.57
CA ILE A 13 8.32 20.97 7.32
C ILE A 13 8.26 19.55 7.92
N SER A 14 7.53 19.36 9.02
CA SER A 14 7.39 18.05 9.69
C SER A 14 6.60 17.02 8.88
N LEU A 15 5.85 17.42 7.84
CA LEU A 15 5.01 16.52 7.04
C LEU A 15 5.75 15.92 5.82
N CYS A 16 6.98 16.35 5.53
CA CYS A 16 7.68 15.99 4.29
C CYS A 16 8.61 14.76 4.43
N GLY A 17 8.78 14.22 5.63
CA GLY A 17 9.75 13.16 5.93
C GLY A 17 9.15 11.77 6.06
N SER A 18 8.35 11.28 5.10
CA SER A 18 7.97 9.86 5.11
C SER A 18 9.11 9.01 4.60
N SER A 19 9.55 8.01 5.38
CA SER A 19 10.61 7.09 4.95
C SER A 19 10.19 6.42 3.64
N LYS A 20 11.09 6.39 2.64
CA LYS A 20 10.82 5.63 1.42
C LYS A 20 10.47 4.18 1.81
N PRO A 21 9.28 3.69 1.43
CA PRO A 21 8.86 2.34 1.81
C PRO A 21 9.75 1.31 1.13
N ASN A 22 9.93 0.16 1.78
CA ASN A 22 10.57 -0.99 1.15
C ASN A 22 9.66 -1.54 0.03
N MET A 23 10.28 -2.03 -1.04
CA MET A 23 9.58 -2.66 -2.17
C MET A 23 9.91 -4.14 -2.21
N VAL A 24 8.87 -4.98 -2.29
CA VAL A 24 8.99 -6.42 -2.51
C VAL A 24 8.16 -6.76 -3.74
N VAL A 25 8.78 -7.44 -4.70
CA VAL A 25 8.11 -7.94 -5.91
C VAL A 25 8.00 -9.44 -5.79
N VAL A 26 6.79 -9.97 -5.90
CA VAL A 26 6.53 -11.41 -5.91
C VAL A 26 6.04 -11.78 -7.30
N LEU A 27 6.77 -12.66 -7.95
CA LEU A 27 6.47 -13.19 -9.28
C LEU A 27 6.14 -14.67 -9.12
N VAL A 28 5.08 -15.11 -9.78
CA VAL A 28 4.68 -16.51 -9.82
C VAL A 28 4.45 -16.88 -11.27
N ASP A 29 5.11 -17.93 -11.71
CA ASP A 29 5.01 -18.41 -13.09
C ASP A 29 3.67 -19.11 -13.32
N ASP A 30 3.11 -18.93 -14.52
CA ASP A 30 1.82 -19.49 -14.96
C ASP A 30 0.66 -19.35 -13.95
N HIS A 31 0.69 -18.31 -13.11
CA HIS A 31 -0.36 -18.10 -12.14
C HIS A 31 -1.66 -17.67 -12.83
N ALA A 32 -2.64 -18.57 -12.91
CA ALA A 32 -3.94 -18.28 -13.45
C ALA A 32 -4.64 -17.17 -12.64
N PHE A 33 -5.23 -16.21 -13.34
CA PHE A 33 -5.99 -15.13 -12.71
C PHE A 33 -7.08 -15.69 -11.80
N GLU A 34 -7.73 -16.76 -12.23
CA GLU A 34 -8.89 -17.33 -11.56
C GLU A 34 -8.54 -18.07 -10.27
N ALA A 35 -7.27 -18.47 -10.09
CA ALA A 35 -6.82 -19.21 -8.92
C ALA A 35 -6.74 -18.37 -7.63
N ILE A 36 -6.91 -17.04 -7.69
CA ILE A 36 -6.99 -16.18 -6.51
C ILE A 36 -8.44 -16.05 -6.02
N SER A 37 -8.71 -16.49 -4.79
CA SER A 37 -10.06 -16.49 -4.20
C SER A 37 -10.64 -15.08 -4.06
N ALA A 38 -9.79 -14.08 -3.78
CA ALA A 38 -10.18 -12.68 -3.65
C ALA A 38 -10.75 -12.08 -4.95
N TYR A 39 -10.48 -12.68 -6.11
CA TYR A 39 -10.98 -12.17 -7.40
C TYR A 39 -12.39 -12.67 -7.74
N GLY A 40 -12.97 -13.55 -6.90
CA GLY A 40 -14.38 -13.94 -7.02
C GLY A 40 -14.73 -14.74 -8.28
N THR A 41 -13.73 -15.35 -8.93
CA THR A 41 -13.89 -16.09 -10.19
C THR A 41 -14.31 -17.55 -9.97
N TYR A 42 -14.32 -18.36 -11.04
CA TYR A 42 -14.83 -19.73 -11.00
C TYR A 42 -13.98 -20.71 -10.18
N LEU A 43 -12.68 -20.46 -9.96
CA LEU A 43 -11.82 -21.35 -9.15
C LEU A 43 -11.77 -20.97 -7.66
N LYS A 44 -12.43 -19.89 -7.22
CA LYS A 44 -12.32 -19.35 -5.85
C LYS A 44 -12.59 -20.38 -4.73
N ASP A 45 -13.47 -21.34 -4.98
CA ASP A 45 -13.89 -22.36 -4.00
C ASP A 45 -12.99 -23.60 -4.03
N PHE A 46 -12.17 -23.75 -5.08
CA PHE A 46 -11.29 -24.89 -5.32
C PHE A 46 -9.81 -24.55 -5.06
N SER A 47 -9.37 -23.34 -5.42
CA SER A 47 -8.04 -22.80 -5.16
C SER A 47 -8.10 -21.80 -4.00
N LYS A 48 -7.92 -22.31 -2.78
CA LYS A 48 -8.05 -21.49 -1.57
C LYS A 48 -6.80 -20.64 -1.34
N THR A 49 -6.91 -19.34 -1.60
CA THR A 49 -6.01 -18.34 -1.00
C THR A 49 -6.62 -17.82 0.32
N PRO A 50 -5.81 -17.49 1.34
CA PRO A 50 -6.31 -17.03 2.65
C PRO A 50 -7.35 -15.90 2.56
N THR A 51 -8.24 -15.83 3.56
CA THR A 51 -9.25 -14.77 3.71
C THR A 51 -8.86 -13.83 4.83
#